data_AF-A0A6A5R528-F1
#
_entry.id   AF-A0A6A5R528-F1
#
_cell.length_a   1.000
_cell.length_b   1.000
_cell.length_c   1.000
_cell.angle_alpha   90.00
_cell.angle_beta   90.00
_cell.angle_gamma   90.00
#
_symmetry.space_group_name_H-M   'P 1'
#
loop_
_entity.id
_entity.type
_entity.pdbx_description
1 polymer ?
#
loop_
_entity_poly.entity_id
_entity_poly.type
_entity_poly.pdbx_seq_one_letter_code
_entity_poly.pdbx_strand_id
1 'polypeptide(L)'
;MTSTFTRLALLLAALVPLGEAAPSLPKDINKHQQHATGKAVYFITNEAQNAVVALPIQRNGSLAAGSSVKTGGAGAVMIEAASGKPTLRDGLSSQSALTRVGNYIFAVNSGSNTVSMLAISPDNPTCLNMVGEPVALPGEFPNTVAASAENQMVCVAMSGSKAGVSCASFSHQGIGPMDNLRLFEIGQTTPPKGPLNTVSQALFSADGTKLFTMVKGDPTVNNTGFMSTFDVQRKGQGPATLGTKDNRMSPNGTAVLFGTTRIPGSHSLFTTDASFGAAVIGFDTKGQATVAGAGKITGQKATCWSTISRATGSAFVTDVGTDRIVEMSVKDASIIKEHDLSPNQVPGMIDIASAGNFLYAMVPGNATVGPAILVMDVSGGQGMAKEIQRFDMSAFATSTVQGMVAM
;
A
#
# COMPACT_ATOMS: atom_id res chain seq x y z
N MET A 1 -22.22 98.03 31.21
CA MET A 1 -22.69 96.87 32.00
C MET A 1 -22.36 95.61 31.21
N THR A 2 -21.55 94.71 31.78
CA THR A 2 -21.54 93.23 31.61
C THR A 2 -21.69 92.65 30.19
N SER A 3 -20.90 91.73 29.64
CA SER A 3 -19.93 90.79 30.16
C SER A 3 -19.30 90.03 28.96
N THR A 4 -17.99 89.81 29.02
CA THR A 4 -17.18 88.65 28.53
C THR A 4 -17.34 88.14 27.07
N PHE A 5 -16.34 88.27 26.17
CA PHE A 5 -15.03 87.54 26.05
C PHE A 5 -15.18 86.11 25.46
N THR A 6 -14.42 85.58 24.48
CA THR A 6 -13.20 85.99 23.75
C THR A 6 -13.06 85.15 22.48
N ARG A 7 -12.16 85.63 21.60
CA ARG A 7 -11.80 85.25 20.24
C ARG A 7 -11.12 83.88 20.03
N LEU A 8 -11.36 83.42 18.80
CA LEU A 8 -10.63 82.53 17.90
C LEU A 8 -9.09 82.58 18.01
N ALA A 9 -8.43 81.41 18.02
CA ALA A 9 -7.00 81.25 17.76
C ALA A 9 -6.72 79.93 17.01
N LEU A 10 -5.92 80.03 15.94
CA LEU A 10 -5.33 78.93 15.17
C LEU A 10 -4.39 78.08 16.05
N LEU A 11 -4.36 76.77 15.83
CA LEU A 11 -3.30 75.88 16.30
C LEU A 11 -2.86 74.92 15.17
N LEU A 12 -1.59 75.07 14.77
CA LEU A 12 -0.80 74.08 14.05
C LEU A 12 -0.67 72.81 14.91
N ALA A 13 -0.96 71.64 14.34
CA ALA A 13 -0.61 70.36 14.94
C ALA A 13 0.60 69.74 14.22
N ALA A 14 1.62 69.42 15.01
CA ALA A 14 2.88 68.82 14.61
C ALA A 14 2.74 67.33 14.23
N LEU A 15 3.49 66.91 13.20
CA LEU A 15 3.70 65.50 12.86
C LEU A 15 4.55 64.81 13.94
N VAL A 16 4.08 63.66 14.42
CA VAL A 16 4.87 62.68 15.20
C VAL A 16 5.02 61.42 14.34
N PRO A 17 6.24 60.86 14.18
CA PRO A 17 6.45 59.64 13.42
C PRO A 17 6.01 58.42 14.26
N LEU A 18 5.11 57.62 13.71
CA LEU A 18 4.82 56.27 14.20
C LEU A 18 5.95 55.35 13.73
N GLY A 19 6.83 54.95 14.66
CA GLY A 19 7.77 53.85 14.44
C GLY A 19 7.01 52.53 14.40
N GLU A 20 7.10 51.80 13.29
CA GLU A 20 6.63 50.42 13.18
C GLU A 20 7.45 49.53 14.12
N ALA A 21 6.83 49.06 15.19
CA ALA A 21 7.36 47.96 15.97
C ALA A 21 7.17 46.66 15.17
N ALA A 22 8.27 46.14 14.63
CA ALA A 22 8.30 44.81 14.03
C ALA A 22 7.86 43.77 15.08
N PRO A 23 6.96 42.82 14.72
CA PRO A 23 6.59 41.76 15.64
C PRO A 23 7.82 40.89 15.92
N SER A 24 8.17 40.80 17.19
CA SER A 24 9.22 39.92 17.69
C SER A 24 8.82 38.46 17.45
N LEU A 25 9.61 37.76 16.65
CA LEU A 25 9.56 36.31 16.51
C LEU A 25 9.76 35.66 17.88
N PRO A 26 8.87 34.74 18.33
CA PRO A 26 9.15 33.90 19.48
C PRO A 26 10.36 33.00 19.16
N LYS A 27 11.48 33.25 19.84
CA LYS A 27 12.60 32.31 19.93
C LYS A 27 12.22 31.20 20.92
N ASP A 28 11.44 30.24 20.47
CA ASP A 28 11.33 28.95 21.16
C ASP A 28 12.33 27.96 20.58
N ILE A 29 13.40 27.80 21.36
CA ILE A 29 14.46 26.82 21.20
C ILE A 29 13.90 25.43 21.58
N ASN A 30 14.12 24.44 20.72
CA ASN A 30 13.85 23.01 20.94
C ASN A 30 12.38 22.60 21.21
N LYS A 31 11.53 22.68 20.17
CA LYS A 31 10.54 21.61 20.00
C LYS A 31 11.31 20.36 19.59
N HIS A 32 11.46 19.39 20.51
CA HIS A 32 11.61 18.00 20.09
C HIS A 32 10.52 17.75 19.05
N GLN A 33 10.91 17.65 17.78
CA GLN A 33 10.02 17.33 16.70
C GLN A 33 9.52 15.92 17.03
N GLN A 34 8.34 15.82 17.65
CA GLN A 34 7.77 14.52 17.96
C GLN A 34 7.66 13.79 16.62
N HIS A 35 8.44 12.72 16.48
CA HIS A 35 8.38 11.90 15.28
C HIS A 35 6.95 11.40 15.18
N ALA A 36 6.25 11.80 14.12
CA ALA A 36 4.96 11.20 13.82
C ALA A 36 5.22 9.71 13.64
N THR A 37 4.54 8.88 14.43
CA THR A 37 4.74 7.43 14.42
C THR A 37 3.41 6.73 14.15
N GLY A 38 3.49 5.57 13.51
CA GLY A 38 2.35 4.69 13.36
C GLY A 38 1.96 4.03 14.68
N LYS A 39 0.91 3.23 14.65
CA LYS A 39 0.40 2.49 15.81
C LYS A 39 0.74 1.00 15.74
N ALA A 40 0.60 0.39 14.57
CA ALA A 40 0.89 -1.03 14.37
C ALA A 40 1.19 -1.34 12.90
N VAL A 41 1.93 -2.44 12.70
CA VAL A 41 2.11 -3.12 11.41
C VAL A 41 1.30 -4.41 11.42
N TYR A 42 0.65 -4.72 10.31
CA TYR A 42 -0.10 -5.96 10.12
C TYR A 42 0.37 -6.68 8.87
N PHE A 43 0.45 -8.01 8.95
CA PHE A 43 0.77 -8.88 7.82
C PHE A 43 0.13 -10.25 7.95
N ILE A 44 0.13 -11.05 6.88
CA ILE A 44 -0.32 -12.45 6.93
C ILE A 44 0.85 -13.42 6.93
N THR A 45 0.69 -14.52 7.67
CA THR A 45 1.65 -15.62 7.69
C THR A 45 1.70 -16.41 6.38
N ASN A 46 0.56 -16.47 5.67
CA ASN A 46 0.29 -17.31 4.50
C ASN A 46 0.65 -18.80 4.72
N GLU A 47 0.51 -19.29 5.95
CA GLU A 47 0.77 -20.68 6.31
C GLU A 47 -0.47 -21.57 6.14
N ALA A 48 -0.30 -22.89 6.31
CA ALA A 48 -1.42 -23.84 6.26
C ALA A 48 -2.56 -23.49 7.25
N GLN A 49 -2.21 -22.89 8.39
CA GLN A 49 -3.14 -22.15 9.24
C GLN A 49 -2.82 -20.67 9.13
N ASN A 50 -3.47 -19.98 8.20
CA ASN A 50 -3.15 -18.58 7.97
C ASN A 50 -3.61 -17.73 9.16
N ALA A 51 -2.82 -16.73 9.50
CA ALA A 51 -3.09 -15.78 10.56
C ALA A 51 -2.69 -14.37 10.15
N VAL A 52 -3.36 -13.37 10.74
CA VAL A 52 -2.91 -11.98 10.73
C VAL A 52 -2.08 -11.74 11.97
N VAL A 53 -0.85 -11.28 11.76
CA VAL A 53 0.04 -10.84 12.84
C VAL A 53 -0.09 -9.33 12.98
N ALA A 54 -0.17 -8.83 14.22
CA ALA A 54 -0.22 -7.41 14.53
C ALA A 54 0.91 -7.03 15.48
N LEU A 55 1.86 -6.23 15.00
CA LEU A 55 3.02 -5.76 15.77
C LEU A 55 2.82 -4.30 16.17
N PRO A 56 3.00 -3.93 17.45
CA PRO A 56 2.91 -2.53 17.86
C PRO A 56 4.12 -1.75 17.35
N ILE A 57 3.88 -0.51 16.92
CA ILE A 57 4.92 0.46 16.58
C ILE A 57 5.22 1.30 17.83
N GLN A 58 6.46 1.31 18.26
CA GLN A 58 6.93 2.12 19.38
C GLN A 58 7.09 3.59 18.99
N ARG A 59 7.30 4.47 19.97
CA ARG A 59 7.47 5.91 19.74
C ARG A 59 8.65 6.26 18.82
N ASN A 60 9.69 5.44 18.81
CA ASN A 60 10.86 5.58 17.96
C ASN A 60 10.71 4.85 16.60
N GLY A 61 9.51 4.38 16.26
CA GLY A 61 9.24 3.64 15.03
C GLY A 61 9.60 2.15 15.08
N SER A 62 10.37 1.70 16.07
CA SER A 62 10.72 0.28 16.19
C SER A 62 9.50 -0.59 16.50
N LEU A 63 9.55 -1.85 16.06
CA LEU A 63 8.55 -2.86 16.33
C LEU A 63 8.87 -3.61 17.64
N ALA A 64 7.82 -4.09 18.31
CA ALA A 64 7.93 -5.05 19.41
C ALA A 64 7.10 -6.30 19.12
N ALA A 65 7.25 -7.32 19.97
CA ALA A 65 6.40 -8.50 19.91
C ALA A 65 4.92 -8.11 20.04
N GLY A 66 4.09 -8.72 19.20
CA GLY A 66 2.66 -8.45 19.15
C GLY A 66 1.83 -9.71 19.27
N SER A 67 0.74 -9.75 18.51
CA SER A 67 -0.25 -10.84 18.55
C SER A 67 -0.38 -11.51 17.19
N SER A 68 -0.99 -12.69 17.17
CA SER A 68 -1.37 -13.40 15.95
C SER A 68 -2.80 -13.92 16.11
N VAL A 69 -3.64 -13.69 15.12
CA VAL A 69 -5.04 -14.15 15.10
C VAL A 69 -5.29 -14.93 13.83
N LYS A 70 -5.72 -16.18 13.99
CA LYS A 70 -6.03 -17.08 12.87
C LYS A 70 -7.14 -16.48 12.03
N THR A 71 -6.98 -16.53 10.71
CA THR A 71 -7.99 -16.06 9.76
C THR A 71 -9.14 -17.05 9.62
N GLY A 72 -8.99 -18.29 10.11
CA GLY A 72 -9.92 -19.40 9.85
C GLY A 72 -9.73 -20.04 8.47
N GLY A 73 -8.80 -19.55 7.65
CA GLY A 73 -8.45 -20.10 6.35
C GLY A 73 -7.02 -20.62 6.25
N ALA A 74 -6.64 -21.07 5.05
CA ALA A 74 -5.32 -21.58 4.73
C ALA A 74 -4.62 -20.71 3.68
N GLY A 75 -3.32 -20.51 3.85
CA GLY A 75 -2.44 -19.95 2.84
C GLY A 75 -2.03 -21.00 1.80
N ALA A 76 -1.46 -20.50 0.72
CA ALA A 76 -0.91 -21.29 -0.37
C ALA A 76 0.13 -20.46 -1.12
N VAL A 77 0.93 -21.15 -1.91
CA VAL A 77 2.00 -20.57 -2.72
C VAL A 77 1.80 -20.90 -4.19
N MET A 78 2.18 -19.98 -5.06
CA MET A 78 2.22 -20.24 -6.50
C MET A 78 3.33 -21.25 -6.84
N ILE A 79 3.31 -21.70 -8.09
CA ILE A 79 4.43 -22.42 -8.71
C ILE A 79 5.30 -21.42 -9.47
N GLU A 80 6.61 -21.49 -9.28
CA GLU A 80 7.60 -20.73 -10.04
C GLU A 80 7.65 -21.26 -11.48
N ALA A 81 7.35 -20.41 -12.46
CA ALA A 81 7.27 -20.81 -13.86
C ALA A 81 8.59 -21.43 -14.38
N ALA A 82 9.74 -20.92 -13.93
CA ALA A 82 11.05 -21.37 -14.38
C ALA A 82 11.45 -22.75 -13.84
N SER A 83 11.13 -23.05 -12.58
CA SER A 83 11.58 -24.28 -11.90
C SER A 83 10.50 -25.35 -11.75
N GLY A 84 9.22 -24.97 -11.89
CA GLY A 84 8.08 -25.83 -11.60
C GLY A 84 7.90 -26.15 -10.11
N LYS A 85 8.63 -25.47 -9.22
CA LYS A 85 8.58 -25.68 -7.76
C LYS A 85 7.72 -24.62 -7.05
N PRO A 86 7.22 -24.91 -5.84
CA PRO A 86 6.52 -23.91 -5.03
C PRO A 86 7.38 -22.68 -4.70
N THR A 87 6.83 -21.48 -4.86
CA THR A 87 7.52 -20.21 -4.56
C THR A 87 7.35 -19.83 -3.10
N LEU A 88 8.31 -20.16 -2.23
CA LEU A 88 8.16 -19.93 -0.79
C LEU A 88 8.32 -18.47 -0.36
N ARG A 89 9.20 -17.70 -1.02
CA ARG A 89 9.54 -16.32 -0.60
C ARG A 89 8.53 -15.26 -1.05
N ASP A 90 7.95 -15.46 -2.23
CA ASP A 90 6.91 -14.61 -2.82
C ASP A 90 5.76 -15.52 -3.26
N GLY A 91 5.02 -16.02 -2.27
CA GLY A 91 4.01 -17.06 -2.47
C GLY A 91 2.76 -16.57 -3.18
N LEU A 92 2.52 -15.26 -3.21
CA LEU A 92 1.31 -14.67 -3.80
C LEU A 92 1.60 -13.78 -5.02
N SER A 93 2.85 -13.32 -5.17
CA SER A 93 3.29 -12.42 -6.23
C SER A 93 2.35 -11.25 -6.43
N SER A 94 1.98 -10.63 -5.32
CA SER A 94 1.02 -9.55 -5.31
C SER A 94 1.27 -8.60 -4.16
N GLN A 95 0.81 -7.37 -4.33
CA GLN A 95 0.68 -6.40 -3.27
C GLN A 95 -0.74 -6.44 -2.70
N SER A 96 -0.89 -6.07 -1.43
CA SER A 96 -2.19 -6.00 -0.74
C SER A 96 -2.88 -7.36 -0.58
N ALA A 97 -2.14 -8.43 -0.28
CA ALA A 97 -2.73 -9.68 0.22
C ALA A 97 -3.51 -9.48 1.54
N LEU A 98 -3.22 -8.37 2.22
CA LEU A 98 -3.97 -7.83 3.33
C LEU A 98 -4.23 -6.34 3.09
N THR A 99 -5.44 -5.87 3.38
CA THR A 99 -5.80 -4.44 3.32
C THR A 99 -6.53 -4.02 4.58
N ARG A 100 -6.24 -2.81 5.07
CA ARG A 100 -6.95 -2.17 6.17
C ARG A 100 -7.84 -1.04 5.66
N VAL A 101 -9.07 -0.95 6.18
CA VAL A 101 -9.88 0.27 6.09
C VAL A 101 -10.65 0.50 7.39
N GLY A 102 -10.60 1.74 7.91
CA GLY A 102 -11.15 2.04 9.23
C GLY A 102 -10.53 1.13 10.31
N ASN A 103 -11.37 0.50 11.12
CA ASN A 103 -10.92 -0.47 12.14
C ASN A 103 -11.04 -1.91 11.66
N TYR A 104 -11.02 -2.16 10.35
CA TYR A 104 -11.13 -3.50 9.79
C TYR A 104 -9.92 -3.86 8.94
N ILE A 105 -9.57 -5.14 9.00
CA ILE A 105 -8.54 -5.79 8.19
C ILE A 105 -9.24 -6.87 7.36
N PHE A 106 -8.88 -6.95 6.09
CA PHE A 106 -9.29 -8.00 5.18
C PHE A 106 -8.05 -8.76 4.74
N ALA A 107 -8.08 -10.08 4.85
CA ALA A 107 -6.95 -10.96 4.58
C ALA A 107 -7.37 -12.09 3.63
N VAL A 108 -6.60 -12.30 2.56
CA VAL A 108 -6.83 -13.42 1.64
C VAL A 108 -6.30 -14.72 2.24
N ASN A 109 -6.98 -15.82 1.95
CA ASN A 109 -6.56 -17.17 2.26
C ASN A 109 -6.50 -17.97 0.95
N SER A 110 -5.34 -17.91 0.29
CA SER A 110 -5.15 -18.47 -1.06
C SER A 110 -5.38 -19.98 -1.13
N GLY A 111 -5.05 -20.71 -0.07
CA GLY A 111 -5.17 -22.18 0.01
C GLY A 111 -6.57 -22.69 0.31
N SER A 112 -7.37 -21.94 1.08
CA SER A 112 -8.78 -22.28 1.32
C SER A 112 -9.75 -21.55 0.38
N ASN A 113 -9.25 -20.70 -0.52
CA ASN A 113 -10.05 -19.90 -1.44
C ASN A 113 -11.10 -19.02 -0.73
N THR A 114 -10.70 -18.38 0.37
CA THR A 114 -11.57 -17.51 1.17
C THR A 114 -10.95 -16.13 1.42
N VAL A 115 -11.76 -15.19 1.88
CA VAL A 115 -11.32 -13.92 2.47
C VAL A 115 -11.87 -13.81 3.89
N SER A 116 -11.04 -13.35 4.81
CA SER A 116 -11.41 -13.16 6.22
C SER A 116 -11.46 -11.68 6.57
N MET A 117 -12.30 -11.33 7.54
CA MET A 117 -12.41 -9.98 8.10
C MET A 117 -12.06 -10.02 9.59
N LEU A 118 -11.24 -9.07 10.02
CA LEU A 118 -10.88 -8.89 11.43
C LEU A 118 -11.17 -7.44 11.84
N ALA A 119 -11.63 -7.25 13.08
CA ALA A 119 -11.76 -5.95 13.71
C ALA A 119 -10.52 -5.65 14.55
N ILE A 120 -10.01 -4.43 14.40
CA ILE A 120 -8.96 -3.83 15.21
C ILE A 120 -9.64 -3.17 16.42
N SER A 121 -9.21 -3.51 17.64
CA SER A 121 -9.68 -2.78 18.83
C SER A 121 -9.29 -1.30 18.75
N PRO A 122 -10.23 -0.35 18.96
CA PRO A 122 -9.94 1.07 18.97
C PRO A 122 -8.90 1.48 20.03
N ASP A 123 -8.87 0.75 21.16
CA ASP A 123 -8.02 1.06 22.32
C ASP A 123 -6.65 0.37 22.24
N ASN A 124 -6.59 -0.77 21.55
CA ASN A 124 -5.35 -1.52 21.36
C ASN A 124 -5.22 -2.00 19.90
N PRO A 125 -4.38 -1.36 19.08
CA PRO A 125 -4.25 -1.70 17.66
C PRO A 125 -3.70 -3.13 17.42
N THR A 126 -3.10 -3.77 18.42
CA THR A 126 -2.65 -5.18 18.29
C THR A 126 -3.69 -6.19 18.77
N CYS A 127 -4.83 -5.76 19.31
CA CYS A 127 -5.91 -6.65 19.67
C CYS A 127 -6.86 -6.80 18.47
N LEU A 128 -6.75 -7.93 17.78
CA LEU A 128 -7.58 -8.29 16.64
C LEU A 128 -8.64 -9.32 17.03
N ASN A 129 -9.81 -9.25 16.41
CA ASN A 129 -10.85 -10.27 16.54
C ASN A 129 -11.44 -10.61 15.17
N MET A 130 -11.66 -11.89 14.89
CA MET A 130 -12.41 -12.31 13.70
C MET A 130 -13.83 -11.74 13.71
N VAL A 131 -14.30 -11.30 12.55
CA VAL A 131 -15.67 -10.79 12.35
C VAL A 131 -16.38 -11.70 11.35
N GLY A 132 -17.27 -12.53 11.87
CA GLY A 132 -17.91 -13.59 11.09
C GLY A 132 -16.94 -14.71 10.68
N GLU A 133 -17.41 -15.57 9.78
CA GLU A 133 -16.63 -16.67 9.22
C GLU A 133 -15.94 -16.25 7.90
N PRO A 134 -14.84 -16.92 7.50
CA PRO A 134 -14.22 -16.69 6.19
C PRO A 134 -15.21 -16.90 5.05
N VAL A 135 -15.27 -15.95 4.12
CA VAL A 135 -16.20 -16.00 3.00
C VAL A 135 -15.55 -16.65 1.78
N ALA A 136 -16.24 -17.65 1.22
CA ALA A 136 -15.81 -18.35 0.01
C ALA A 136 -15.88 -17.44 -1.22
N LEU A 137 -14.92 -17.63 -2.12
CA LEU A 137 -14.76 -16.81 -3.31
C LEU A 137 -15.18 -17.57 -4.58
N PRO A 138 -15.74 -16.89 -5.59
CA PRO A 138 -16.16 -17.52 -6.84
C PRO A 138 -15.01 -17.79 -7.83
N GLY A 139 -13.87 -17.13 -7.62
CA GLY A 139 -12.61 -17.36 -8.34
C GLY A 139 -11.74 -18.39 -7.63
N GLU A 140 -10.47 -18.49 -8.04
CA GLU A 140 -9.50 -19.42 -7.44
C GLU A 140 -8.17 -18.73 -7.14
N PHE A 141 -7.55 -19.07 -6.00
CA PHE A 141 -6.27 -18.51 -5.54
C PHE A 141 -6.33 -16.98 -5.35
N PRO A 142 -7.06 -16.48 -4.34
CA PRO A 142 -7.07 -15.06 -4.01
C PRO A 142 -5.68 -14.62 -3.54
N ASN A 143 -5.18 -13.55 -4.12
CA ASN A 143 -3.84 -13.05 -3.80
C ASN A 143 -3.82 -11.56 -3.42
N THR A 144 -4.88 -10.80 -3.74
CA THR A 144 -4.97 -9.38 -3.36
C THR A 144 -6.40 -8.99 -2.99
N VAL A 145 -6.54 -8.07 -2.05
CA VAL A 145 -7.83 -7.57 -1.55
C VAL A 145 -7.81 -6.05 -1.45
N ALA A 146 -8.86 -5.41 -1.91
CA ALA A 146 -9.13 -3.98 -1.78
C ALA A 146 -10.39 -3.76 -0.93
N ALA A 147 -10.43 -2.71 -0.13
CA ALA A 147 -11.61 -2.34 0.64
C ALA A 147 -11.85 -0.83 0.63
N SER A 148 -13.12 -0.43 0.64
CA SER A 148 -13.56 0.96 0.75
C SER A 148 -14.66 1.04 1.81
N ALA A 149 -14.37 1.75 2.91
CA ALA A 149 -15.34 2.00 3.96
C ALA A 149 -16.47 2.93 3.50
N GLU A 150 -16.16 3.90 2.65
CA GLU A 150 -17.16 4.80 2.08
C GLU A 150 -18.19 4.02 1.25
N ASN A 151 -17.72 3.04 0.47
CA ASN A 151 -18.57 2.20 -0.36
C ASN A 151 -19.15 0.97 0.37
N GLN A 152 -18.73 0.75 1.62
CA GLN A 152 -19.00 -0.49 2.38
C GLN A 152 -18.71 -1.75 1.57
N MET A 153 -17.62 -1.74 0.81
CA MET A 153 -17.32 -2.76 -0.19
C MET A 153 -15.91 -3.31 -0.04
N VAL A 154 -15.77 -4.62 -0.12
CA VAL A 154 -14.51 -5.36 -0.23
C VAL A 154 -14.49 -6.08 -1.57
N CYS A 155 -13.37 -6.00 -2.27
CA CYS A 155 -13.16 -6.65 -3.56
C CYS A 155 -11.90 -7.50 -3.50
N VAL A 156 -12.01 -8.76 -3.89
CA VAL A 156 -10.91 -9.72 -3.88
C VAL A 156 -10.60 -10.08 -5.32
N ALA A 157 -9.34 -9.98 -5.70
CA ALA A 157 -8.88 -10.44 -7.00
C ALA A 157 -8.02 -11.71 -6.85
N MET A 158 -8.16 -12.57 -7.84
CA MET A 158 -7.63 -13.94 -7.80
C MET A 158 -6.91 -14.28 -9.10
N SER A 159 -5.93 -15.17 -9.01
CA SER A 159 -4.99 -15.46 -10.12
C SER A 159 -4.99 -16.92 -10.58
N GLY A 160 -5.81 -17.80 -9.99
CA GLY A 160 -5.89 -19.21 -10.35
C GLY A 160 -6.55 -19.45 -11.71
N SER A 161 -6.95 -20.70 -11.96
CA SER A 161 -7.64 -21.12 -13.19
C SER A 161 -8.93 -20.33 -13.44
N LYS A 162 -9.55 -19.82 -12.36
CA LYS A 162 -10.65 -18.84 -12.40
C LYS A 162 -10.16 -17.49 -11.88
N ALA A 163 -9.32 -16.84 -12.67
CA ALA A 163 -8.81 -15.51 -12.38
C ALA A 163 -9.89 -14.43 -12.63
N GLY A 164 -9.86 -13.37 -11.84
CA GLY A 164 -10.84 -12.31 -11.93
C GLY A 164 -10.93 -11.47 -10.66
N VAL A 165 -11.99 -10.68 -10.55
CA VAL A 165 -12.33 -9.92 -9.35
C VAL A 165 -13.80 -10.09 -8.98
N SER A 166 -14.07 -10.25 -7.70
CA SER A 166 -15.42 -10.31 -7.14
C SER A 166 -15.47 -9.43 -5.89
N CYS A 167 -16.63 -8.87 -5.61
CA CYS A 167 -16.83 -7.96 -4.48
C CYS A 167 -18.01 -8.40 -3.61
N ALA A 168 -17.97 -7.99 -2.35
CA ALA A 168 -19.07 -8.11 -1.41
C ALA A 168 -19.24 -6.80 -0.64
N SER A 169 -20.43 -6.59 -0.11
CA SER A 169 -20.61 -5.60 0.95
C SER A 169 -19.98 -6.10 2.25
N PHE A 170 -19.61 -5.19 3.15
CA PHE A 170 -19.19 -5.56 4.50
C PHE A 170 -19.78 -4.62 5.55
N SER A 171 -19.96 -5.13 6.76
CA SER A 171 -20.43 -4.38 7.93
C SER A 171 -19.74 -4.89 9.21
N HIS A 172 -20.18 -4.41 10.37
CA HIS A 172 -19.71 -4.94 11.65
C HIS A 172 -20.13 -6.39 11.91
N GLN A 173 -21.03 -6.96 11.10
CA GLN A 173 -21.39 -8.37 11.13
C GLN A 173 -20.46 -9.27 10.29
N GLY A 174 -19.58 -8.68 9.47
CA GLY A 174 -18.66 -9.40 8.59
C GLY A 174 -18.86 -9.07 7.12
N ILE A 175 -18.30 -9.93 6.27
CA ILE A 175 -18.40 -9.85 4.81
C ILE A 175 -19.71 -10.53 4.38
N GLY A 176 -20.48 -9.88 3.51
CA GLY A 176 -21.67 -10.48 2.89
C GLY A 176 -21.31 -11.52 1.81
N PRO A 177 -22.31 -12.06 1.09
CA PRO A 177 -22.04 -12.95 -0.03
C PRO A 177 -21.27 -12.21 -1.14
N MET A 178 -20.29 -12.90 -1.73
CA MET A 178 -19.56 -12.43 -2.90
C MET A 178 -20.47 -12.38 -4.13
N ASP A 179 -20.30 -11.35 -4.94
CA ASP A 179 -21.01 -11.20 -6.21
C ASP A 179 -20.35 -12.02 -7.34
N ASN A 180 -20.89 -11.91 -8.55
CA ASN A 180 -20.38 -12.64 -9.71
C ASN A 180 -18.91 -12.28 -10.03
N LEU A 181 -18.13 -13.28 -10.40
CA LEU A 181 -16.75 -13.11 -10.84
C LEU A 181 -16.68 -12.33 -12.16
N ARG A 182 -15.90 -11.25 -12.17
CA ARG A 182 -15.50 -10.53 -13.40
C ARG A 182 -14.20 -11.15 -13.88
N LEU A 183 -14.31 -12.02 -14.89
CA LEU A 183 -13.22 -12.90 -15.33
C LEU A 183 -12.06 -12.14 -16.00
N PHE A 184 -10.84 -12.57 -15.66
CA PHE A 184 -9.64 -12.26 -16.41
C PHE A 184 -9.19 -13.51 -17.17
N GLU A 185 -9.27 -13.47 -18.50
CA GLU A 185 -8.92 -14.60 -19.37
C GLU A 185 -7.39 -14.70 -19.57
N ILE A 186 -6.67 -14.92 -18.47
CA ILE A 186 -5.19 -14.95 -18.42
C ILE A 186 -4.60 -16.36 -18.47
N GLY A 187 -5.44 -17.40 -18.65
CA GLY A 187 -5.01 -18.78 -18.93
C GLY A 187 -4.20 -19.47 -17.84
N GLN A 188 -4.41 -19.12 -16.57
CA GLN A 188 -3.66 -19.65 -15.43
C GLN A 188 -4.10 -21.05 -14.99
N THR A 189 -3.29 -21.67 -14.12
CA THR A 189 -3.62 -22.90 -13.38
C THR A 189 -3.92 -22.60 -11.91
N THR A 190 -4.36 -23.59 -11.14
CA THR A 190 -4.47 -23.51 -9.67
C THR A 190 -3.63 -24.62 -9.04
N PRO A 191 -2.54 -24.31 -8.30
CA PRO A 191 -1.99 -22.98 -8.07
C PRO A 191 -1.50 -22.29 -9.36
N PRO A 192 -1.44 -20.94 -9.40
CA PRO A 192 -0.93 -20.20 -10.55
C PRO A 192 0.54 -20.51 -10.83
N LYS A 193 0.95 -20.39 -12.09
CA LYS A 193 2.35 -20.38 -12.51
C LYS A 193 2.78 -18.93 -12.70
N GLY A 194 3.56 -18.41 -11.75
CA GLY A 194 3.96 -17.00 -11.71
C GLY A 194 5.47 -16.79 -11.79
N PRO A 195 5.93 -15.51 -11.69
CA PRO A 195 5.13 -14.34 -11.31
C PRO A 195 4.35 -13.70 -12.48
N LEU A 196 4.66 -14.02 -13.73
CA LEU A 196 4.04 -13.43 -14.92
C LEU A 196 2.59 -13.94 -15.12
N ASN A 197 1.81 -13.24 -15.94
CA ASN A 197 0.42 -13.62 -16.27
C ASN A 197 -0.47 -13.86 -15.04
N THR A 198 -0.33 -13.06 -13.98
CA THR A 198 -1.16 -13.12 -12.77
C THR A 198 -1.63 -11.73 -12.35
N VAL A 199 -2.71 -11.65 -11.57
CA VAL A 199 -3.16 -10.39 -10.97
C VAL A 199 -2.14 -9.98 -9.91
N SER A 200 -1.68 -8.73 -9.93
CA SER A 200 -0.68 -8.24 -8.98
C SER A 200 -1.27 -7.39 -7.87
N GLN A 201 -2.35 -6.65 -8.11
CA GLN A 201 -2.99 -5.87 -7.05
C GLN A 201 -4.42 -5.43 -7.43
N ALA A 202 -5.30 -5.31 -6.43
CA ALA A 202 -6.54 -4.54 -6.51
C ALA A 202 -6.46 -3.32 -5.57
N LEU A 203 -6.97 -2.16 -5.99
CA LEU A 203 -7.08 -0.97 -5.16
C LEU A 203 -8.20 -0.02 -5.64
N PHE A 204 -8.88 0.64 -4.71
CA PHE A 204 -9.83 1.71 -5.07
C PHE A 204 -9.11 2.99 -5.48
N SER A 205 -9.73 3.81 -6.33
CA SER A 205 -9.32 5.20 -6.57
C SER A 205 -9.48 6.05 -5.31
N ALA A 206 -8.81 7.20 -5.25
CA ALA A 206 -8.81 8.06 -4.05
C ALA A 206 -10.20 8.59 -3.69
N ASP A 207 -11.03 8.84 -4.70
CA ASP A 207 -12.42 9.29 -4.60
C ASP A 207 -13.42 8.13 -4.45
N GLY A 208 -12.96 6.89 -4.38
CA GLY A 208 -13.80 5.70 -4.25
C GLY A 208 -14.68 5.38 -5.46
N THR A 209 -14.55 6.11 -6.57
CA THR A 209 -15.44 5.96 -7.75
C THR A 209 -15.03 4.82 -8.67
N LYS A 210 -13.79 4.32 -8.57
CA LYS A 210 -13.27 3.23 -9.41
C LYS A 210 -12.52 2.20 -8.59
N LEU A 211 -12.57 0.95 -9.05
CA LEU A 211 -11.64 -0.10 -8.65
C LEU A 211 -10.63 -0.33 -9.78
N PHE A 212 -9.37 -0.29 -9.43
CA PHE A 212 -8.25 -0.61 -10.29
C PHE A 212 -7.76 -2.02 -9.98
N THR A 213 -7.46 -2.81 -11.00
CA THR A 213 -6.75 -4.07 -10.86
C THR A 213 -5.61 -4.15 -11.86
N MET A 214 -4.42 -4.50 -11.37
CA MET A 214 -3.23 -4.67 -12.20
C MET A 214 -3.02 -6.14 -12.53
N VAL A 215 -2.71 -6.43 -13.78
CA VAL A 215 -2.42 -7.77 -14.30
C VAL A 215 -1.09 -7.73 -15.02
N LYS A 216 -0.17 -8.60 -14.59
CA LYS A 216 1.17 -8.73 -15.16
C LYS A 216 1.07 -9.40 -16.52
N GLY A 217 1.84 -8.89 -17.49
CA GLY A 217 2.06 -9.57 -18.76
C GLY A 217 3.17 -10.61 -18.68
N ASP A 218 3.57 -11.07 -19.85
CA ASP A 218 4.75 -11.88 -20.11
C ASP A 218 5.42 -11.39 -21.39
N PRO A 219 6.39 -10.47 -21.28
CA PRO A 219 7.10 -9.93 -22.43
C PRO A 219 7.84 -10.99 -23.26
N THR A 220 8.16 -12.16 -22.68
CA THR A 220 8.93 -13.21 -23.36
C THR A 220 8.11 -13.91 -24.46
N VAL A 221 6.79 -13.85 -24.36
CA VAL A 221 5.83 -14.38 -25.34
C VAL A 221 4.99 -13.27 -25.98
N ASN A 222 5.49 -12.02 -25.95
CA ASN A 222 4.82 -10.85 -26.50
C ASN A 222 3.41 -10.61 -25.92
N ASN A 223 3.24 -10.90 -24.62
CA ASN A 223 2.01 -10.60 -23.89
C ASN A 223 2.23 -9.39 -22.98
N THR A 224 1.56 -8.28 -23.27
CA THR A 224 1.65 -7.07 -22.43
C THR A 224 0.61 -7.13 -21.33
N GLY A 225 1.01 -6.80 -20.10
CA GLY A 225 0.10 -6.67 -18.97
C GLY A 225 -0.91 -5.54 -19.17
N PHE A 226 -1.91 -5.50 -18.29
CA PHE A 226 -2.95 -4.49 -18.37
C PHE A 226 -3.42 -4.05 -16.99
N MET A 227 -4.00 -2.87 -16.98
CA MET A 227 -4.78 -2.31 -15.89
C MET A 227 -6.26 -2.42 -16.28
N SER A 228 -7.06 -3.06 -15.45
CA SER A 228 -8.53 -3.01 -15.56
C SER A 228 -9.08 -1.96 -14.61
N THR A 229 -10.06 -1.23 -15.11
CA THR A 229 -10.76 -0.18 -14.36
C THR A 229 -12.25 -0.47 -14.35
N PHE A 230 -12.81 -0.64 -13.17
CA PHE A 230 -14.24 -0.89 -12.97
C PHE A 230 -14.89 0.31 -12.27
N ASP A 231 -16.07 0.71 -12.74
CA ASP A 231 -16.85 1.75 -12.07
C ASP A 231 -17.49 1.24 -10.78
N VAL A 232 -17.40 2.03 -9.72
CA VAL A 232 -18.16 1.82 -8.49
C VAL A 232 -19.51 2.52 -8.62
N GLN A 233 -20.58 1.76 -8.52
CA GLN A 233 -21.95 2.23 -8.73
C GLN A 233 -22.66 2.32 -7.39
N ARG A 234 -23.07 3.53 -7.00
CA ARG A 234 -23.88 3.74 -5.79
C ARG A 234 -25.33 3.96 -6.19
N LYS A 235 -26.24 3.13 -5.67
CA LYS A 235 -27.69 3.26 -5.87
C LYS A 235 -28.34 3.56 -4.52
N GLY A 236 -28.70 4.82 -4.29
CA GLY A 236 -29.31 5.26 -3.03
C GLY A 236 -28.33 5.23 -1.85
N GLN A 237 -28.85 4.94 -0.65
CA GLN A 237 -28.08 4.94 0.60
C GLN A 237 -27.47 3.59 0.99
N GLY A 238 -27.62 2.55 0.16
CA GLY A 238 -27.07 1.22 0.44
C GLY A 238 -25.59 1.07 0.05
N PRO A 239 -25.00 -0.11 0.31
CA PRO A 239 -23.66 -0.46 -0.16
C PRO A 239 -23.53 -0.26 -1.67
N ALA A 240 -22.36 0.16 -2.11
CA ALA A 240 -22.10 0.28 -3.54
C ALA A 240 -21.94 -1.11 -4.18
N THR A 241 -22.09 -1.16 -5.50
CA THR A 241 -21.83 -2.35 -6.32
C THR A 241 -20.73 -2.06 -7.34
N LEU A 242 -19.98 -3.07 -7.75
CA LEU A 242 -18.99 -2.91 -8.81
C LEU A 242 -19.61 -3.15 -10.19
N GLY A 243 -19.27 -2.32 -11.18
CA GLY A 243 -19.69 -2.50 -12.57
C GLY A 243 -19.26 -3.85 -13.14
N THR A 244 -20.06 -4.42 -14.05
CA THR A 244 -19.84 -5.79 -14.57
C THR A 244 -18.80 -5.85 -15.70
N LYS A 245 -18.40 -4.71 -16.24
CA LYS A 245 -17.40 -4.58 -17.31
C LYS A 245 -16.31 -3.64 -16.87
N ASP A 246 -15.08 -3.95 -17.25
CA ASP A 246 -13.93 -3.08 -17.11
C ASP A 246 -13.63 -2.30 -18.39
N ASN A 247 -12.92 -1.18 -18.21
CA ASN A 247 -12.08 -0.60 -19.24
C ASN A 247 -10.65 -1.14 -19.05
N ARG A 248 -10.14 -1.89 -20.03
CA ARG A 248 -8.78 -2.45 -20.02
C ARG A 248 -7.82 -1.55 -20.77
N MET A 249 -6.69 -1.26 -20.16
CA MET A 249 -5.68 -0.38 -20.71
C MET A 249 -4.29 -0.93 -20.44
N SER A 250 -3.40 -0.80 -21.41
CA SER A 250 -1.97 -1.09 -21.26
C SER A 250 -1.21 0.21 -21.55
N PRO A 251 -0.93 1.05 -20.53
CA PRO A 251 -0.21 2.30 -20.73
C PRO A 251 1.10 2.05 -21.48
N ASN A 252 1.37 2.86 -22.50
CA ASN A 252 2.51 2.65 -23.38
C ASN A 252 3.84 2.59 -22.61
N GLY A 253 4.67 1.58 -22.90
CA GLY A 253 5.94 1.35 -22.21
C GLY A 253 5.85 0.55 -20.91
N THR A 254 4.64 0.14 -20.49
CA THR A 254 4.45 -0.80 -19.38
C THR A 254 4.24 -2.23 -19.89
N ALA A 255 4.57 -3.22 -19.07
CA ALA A 255 4.40 -4.63 -19.41
C ALA A 255 4.15 -5.55 -18.21
N VAL A 256 4.81 -5.32 -17.07
CA VAL A 256 4.75 -6.20 -15.89
C VAL A 256 4.35 -5.39 -14.65
N LEU A 257 3.19 -4.73 -14.74
CA LEU A 257 2.62 -3.89 -13.68
C LEU A 257 2.42 -4.68 -12.38
N PHE A 258 2.94 -4.17 -11.28
CA PHE A 258 2.85 -4.78 -9.96
C PHE A 258 2.33 -3.78 -8.90
N GLY A 259 3.18 -3.39 -7.98
CA GLY A 259 2.84 -2.68 -6.76
C GLY A 259 2.48 -1.25 -7.08
N THR A 260 1.25 -0.92 -6.78
CA THR A 260 0.60 0.33 -7.12
C THR A 260 0.11 1.03 -5.85
N THR A 261 0.51 2.29 -5.74
CA THR A 261 0.12 3.17 -4.64
C THR A 261 -0.51 4.44 -5.21
N ARG A 262 -1.61 4.89 -4.62
CA ARG A 262 -2.23 6.18 -4.97
C ARG A 262 -1.32 7.32 -4.55
N ILE A 263 -1.05 8.26 -5.45
CA ILE A 263 -0.28 9.47 -5.11
C ILE A 263 -1.21 10.43 -4.33
N PRO A 264 -0.90 10.75 -3.06
CA PRO A 264 -1.78 11.58 -2.23
C PRO A 264 -2.07 12.94 -2.87
N GLY A 265 -3.34 13.37 -2.80
CA GLY A 265 -3.78 14.65 -3.36
C GLY A 265 -3.89 14.69 -4.89
N SER A 266 -3.85 13.53 -5.56
CA SER A 266 -3.98 13.44 -7.01
C SER A 266 -4.82 12.23 -7.44
N HIS A 267 -5.20 12.20 -8.72
CA HIS A 267 -5.79 11.02 -9.37
C HIS A 267 -4.74 10.06 -9.93
N SER A 268 -3.45 10.41 -9.83
CA SER A 268 -2.36 9.62 -10.40
C SER A 268 -1.97 8.44 -9.49
N LEU A 269 -1.38 7.43 -10.11
CA LEU A 269 -0.85 6.25 -9.43
C LEU A 269 0.66 6.19 -9.60
N PHE A 270 1.37 5.80 -8.55
CA PHE A 270 2.74 5.33 -8.66
C PHE A 270 2.68 3.81 -8.76
N THR A 271 3.23 3.22 -9.82
CA THR A 271 3.19 1.78 -10.07
C THR A 271 4.58 1.26 -10.38
N THR A 272 4.97 0.13 -9.79
CA THR A 272 6.20 -0.57 -10.21
C THR A 272 5.90 -1.43 -11.43
N ASP A 273 6.90 -1.57 -12.28
CA ASP A 273 6.88 -2.50 -13.41
C ASP A 273 8.16 -3.31 -13.39
N ALA A 274 8.04 -4.62 -13.20
CA ALA A 274 9.20 -5.51 -13.06
C ALA A 274 10.03 -5.64 -14.34
N SER A 275 9.59 -5.08 -15.47
CA SER A 275 10.36 -5.03 -16.72
C SER A 275 11.34 -3.86 -16.80
N PHE A 276 11.18 -2.80 -16.00
CA PHE A 276 12.13 -1.67 -16.02
C PHE A 276 12.33 -0.91 -14.70
N GLY A 277 11.38 -0.90 -13.76
CA GLY A 277 11.47 -0.11 -12.54
C GLY A 277 10.10 0.37 -12.04
N ALA A 278 9.78 1.64 -12.27
CA ALA A 278 8.50 2.22 -11.87
C ALA A 278 8.03 3.36 -12.79
N ALA A 279 6.72 3.59 -12.81
CA ALA A 279 6.07 4.65 -13.56
C ALA A 279 5.06 5.42 -12.71
N VAL A 280 4.83 6.67 -13.10
CA VAL A 280 3.68 7.45 -12.68
C VAL A 280 2.63 7.36 -13.77
N ILE A 281 1.47 6.82 -13.44
CA ILE A 281 0.32 6.69 -14.33
C ILE A 281 -0.64 7.85 -14.04
N GLY A 282 -0.89 8.67 -15.06
CA GLY A 282 -1.95 9.68 -15.06
C GLY A 282 -3.18 9.19 -15.80
N PHE A 283 -4.30 9.90 -15.62
CA PHE A 283 -5.54 9.66 -16.36
C PHE A 283 -5.98 10.92 -17.06
N ASP A 284 -6.40 10.81 -18.32
CA ASP A 284 -7.03 11.92 -19.02
C ASP A 284 -8.50 12.10 -18.60
N THR A 285 -9.18 13.11 -19.16
CA THR A 285 -10.59 13.41 -18.85
C THR A 285 -11.56 12.31 -19.29
N LYS A 286 -11.13 11.38 -20.15
CA LYS A 286 -11.90 10.20 -20.58
C LYS A 286 -11.60 8.97 -19.72
N GLY A 287 -10.69 9.10 -18.73
CA GLY A 287 -10.26 8.01 -17.87
C GLY A 287 -9.23 7.08 -18.53
N GLN A 288 -8.59 7.50 -19.63
CA GLN A 288 -7.53 6.73 -20.27
C GLN A 288 -6.21 6.91 -19.52
N ALA A 289 -5.59 5.78 -19.18
CA ALA A 289 -4.32 5.74 -18.46
C ALA A 289 -3.13 6.02 -19.39
N THR A 290 -2.26 6.94 -18.98
CA THR A 290 -1.01 7.27 -19.70
C THR A 290 0.17 7.30 -18.74
N VAL A 291 1.36 6.97 -19.25
CA VAL A 291 2.60 7.11 -18.47
C VAL A 291 3.00 8.58 -18.46
N ALA A 292 2.89 9.22 -17.29
CA ALA A 292 3.31 10.61 -17.07
C ALA A 292 4.82 10.73 -16.84
N GLY A 293 5.45 9.68 -16.33
CA GLY A 293 6.90 9.56 -16.17
C GLY A 293 7.30 8.13 -15.81
N ALA A 294 8.54 7.77 -16.13
CA ALA A 294 9.07 6.42 -15.88
C ALA A 294 10.53 6.50 -15.42
N GLY A 295 10.85 5.74 -14.38
CA GLY A 295 12.18 5.58 -13.84
C GLY A 295 12.69 4.17 -14.02
N LYS A 296 13.80 4.03 -14.74
CA LYS A 296 14.50 2.75 -14.89
C LYS A 296 15.40 2.50 -13.68
N ILE A 297 15.25 1.34 -13.07
CA ILE A 297 16.12 0.89 -11.96
C ILE A 297 17.16 -0.07 -12.53
N THR A 298 18.41 0.39 -12.56
CA THR A 298 19.53 -0.44 -13.05
C THR A 298 19.78 -1.61 -12.12
N GLY A 299 19.98 -2.80 -12.70
CA GLY A 299 20.31 -4.01 -11.96
C GLY A 299 19.16 -4.64 -11.16
N GLN A 300 17.91 -4.17 -11.36
CA GLN A 300 16.75 -4.82 -10.74
C GLN A 300 16.67 -6.31 -11.12
N LYS A 301 16.08 -7.11 -10.24
CA LYS A 301 15.73 -8.51 -10.50
C LYS A 301 14.22 -8.68 -10.61
N ALA A 302 13.48 -8.05 -9.71
CA ALA A 302 12.03 -8.01 -9.68
C ALA A 302 11.56 -6.90 -8.73
N THR A 303 11.62 -5.64 -9.19
CA THR A 303 11.08 -4.50 -8.43
C THR A 303 9.56 -4.54 -8.50
N CYS A 304 8.92 -4.79 -7.36
CA CYS A 304 7.53 -5.25 -7.34
C CYS A 304 6.65 -4.52 -6.32
N TRP A 305 7.12 -4.22 -5.10
CA TRP A 305 6.26 -3.59 -4.09
C TRP A 305 6.55 -2.11 -3.98
N SER A 306 5.51 -1.32 -3.70
CA SER A 306 5.64 0.12 -3.51
C SER A 306 4.83 0.64 -2.32
N THR A 307 5.35 1.71 -1.72
CA THR A 307 4.62 2.58 -0.80
C THR A 307 4.99 4.04 -1.04
N ILE A 308 4.23 4.97 -0.48
CA ILE A 308 4.55 6.40 -0.50
C ILE A 308 4.65 6.88 0.94
N SER A 309 5.78 7.50 1.29
CA SER A 309 5.94 8.17 2.58
C SER A 309 5.37 9.58 2.50
N ARG A 310 4.42 9.89 3.37
CA ARG A 310 3.93 11.28 3.52
C ARG A 310 4.98 12.20 4.13
N ALA A 311 5.91 11.66 4.92
CA ALA A 311 6.95 12.46 5.57
C ALA A 311 7.95 13.03 4.56
N THR A 312 8.29 12.27 3.52
CA THR A 312 9.25 12.68 2.48
C THR A 312 8.58 13.12 1.18
N GLY A 313 7.31 12.77 0.97
CA GLY A 313 6.62 13.01 -0.30
C GLY A 313 7.17 12.20 -1.47
N SER A 314 7.83 11.08 -1.20
CA SER A 314 8.46 10.19 -2.18
C SER A 314 7.92 8.77 -2.10
N ALA A 315 8.06 8.03 -3.19
CA ALA A 315 7.77 6.61 -3.27
C ALA A 315 8.99 5.80 -2.85
N PHE A 316 8.75 4.64 -2.25
CA PHE A 316 9.79 3.66 -1.92
C PHE A 316 9.39 2.32 -2.51
N VAL A 317 10.33 1.65 -3.15
CA VAL A 317 10.11 0.36 -3.81
C VAL A 317 11.11 -0.68 -3.35
N THR A 318 10.67 -1.94 -3.34
CA THR A 318 11.50 -3.09 -2.99
C THR A 318 11.61 -4.08 -4.13
N ASP A 319 12.70 -4.85 -4.10
CA ASP A 319 13.01 -5.91 -5.04
C ASP A 319 13.24 -7.22 -4.26
N VAL A 320 12.54 -8.30 -4.63
CA VAL A 320 12.67 -9.59 -3.92
C VAL A 320 14.05 -10.23 -4.14
N GLY A 321 14.76 -9.84 -5.20
CA GLY A 321 16.08 -10.36 -5.55
C GLY A 321 17.23 -9.36 -5.39
N THR A 322 17.00 -8.20 -4.78
CA THR A 322 18.07 -7.24 -4.48
C THR A 322 17.87 -6.60 -3.12
N ASP A 323 18.91 -6.66 -2.27
CA ASP A 323 18.90 -6.12 -0.91
C ASP A 323 19.13 -4.60 -0.90
N ARG A 324 18.14 -3.85 -1.39
CA ARG A 324 18.10 -2.38 -1.37
C ARG A 324 16.67 -1.88 -1.36
N ILE A 325 16.49 -0.66 -0.86
CA ILE A 325 15.26 0.11 -1.05
C ILE A 325 15.57 1.29 -1.98
N VAL A 326 14.74 1.50 -3.00
CA VAL A 326 14.90 2.63 -3.92
C VAL A 326 13.84 3.68 -3.61
N GLU A 327 14.29 4.89 -3.30
CA GLU A 327 13.45 6.07 -3.15
C GLU A 327 13.31 6.79 -4.50
N MET A 328 12.07 7.11 -4.88
CA MET A 328 11.73 7.65 -6.19
C MET A 328 10.75 8.83 -6.07
N SER A 329 10.85 9.76 -7.00
CA SER A 329 9.93 10.88 -7.15
C SER A 329 8.53 10.39 -7.52
N VAL A 330 7.51 10.87 -6.80
CA VAL A 330 6.10 10.60 -7.15
C VAL A 330 5.62 11.41 -8.37
N LYS A 331 6.45 12.31 -8.92
CA LYS A 331 6.09 13.14 -10.07
C LYS A 331 6.36 12.44 -11.40
N ASP A 332 7.49 11.77 -11.49
CA ASP A 332 8.03 11.23 -12.74
C ASP A 332 8.76 9.88 -12.58
N ALA A 333 8.73 9.30 -11.37
CA ALA A 333 9.47 8.10 -11.00
C ALA A 333 11.00 8.21 -11.14
N SER A 334 11.58 9.41 -11.23
CA SER A 334 13.04 9.56 -11.17
C SER A 334 13.59 9.05 -9.83
N ILE A 335 14.76 8.40 -9.87
CA ILE A 335 15.42 7.88 -8.66
C ILE A 335 15.96 9.07 -7.86
N ILE A 336 15.56 9.15 -6.59
CA ILE A 336 16.09 10.10 -5.61
C ILE A 336 17.33 9.48 -4.94
N LYS A 337 17.20 8.25 -4.44
CA LYS A 337 18.26 7.55 -3.73
C LYS A 337 18.08 6.04 -3.78
N GLU A 338 19.19 5.32 -3.93
CA GLU A 338 19.24 3.89 -3.62
C GLU A 338 19.87 3.73 -2.22
N HIS A 339 19.15 3.07 -1.33
CA HIS A 339 19.59 2.71 0.00
C HIS A 339 20.08 1.26 -0.03
N ASP A 340 21.39 1.08 -0.07
CA ASP A 340 22.03 -0.24 -0.03
C ASP A 340 21.83 -0.87 1.35
N LEU A 341 21.25 -2.07 1.35
CA LEU A 341 20.99 -2.88 2.54
C LEU A 341 21.73 -4.21 2.50
N SER A 342 22.60 -4.43 1.51
CA SER A 342 23.40 -5.66 1.35
C SER A 342 24.21 -6.11 2.57
N PRO A 343 24.61 -5.26 3.54
CA PRO A 343 25.18 -5.74 4.80
C PRO A 343 24.26 -6.69 5.60
N ASN A 344 22.94 -6.65 5.37
CA ASN A 344 21.98 -7.58 5.97
C ASN A 344 22.10 -9.01 5.41
N GLN A 345 22.76 -9.19 4.27
CA GLN A 345 22.98 -10.48 3.62
C GLN A 345 21.67 -11.24 3.35
N VAL A 346 20.60 -10.52 3.01
CA VAL A 346 19.31 -11.12 2.66
C VAL A 346 19.10 -11.06 1.13
N PRO A 347 18.26 -11.94 0.55
CA PRO A 347 18.09 -11.95 -0.90
C PRO A 347 17.43 -10.69 -1.47
N GLY A 348 16.64 -10.00 -0.67
CA GLY A 348 15.78 -8.88 -1.05
C GLY A 348 14.56 -8.79 -0.14
N MET A 349 13.63 -7.90 -0.49
CA MET A 349 12.44 -7.60 0.30
C MET A 349 11.16 -7.71 -0.53
N ILE A 350 10.12 -8.23 0.09
CA ILE A 350 8.74 -8.20 -0.39
C ILE A 350 7.96 -7.25 0.49
N ASP A 351 6.88 -6.67 -0.01
CA ASP A 351 5.99 -5.76 0.72
C ASP A 351 6.68 -4.56 1.42
N ILE A 352 6.03 -3.40 1.35
CA ILE A 352 6.53 -2.22 2.03
C ILE A 352 5.36 -1.33 2.44
N ALA A 353 5.44 -0.80 3.65
CA ALA A 353 4.43 0.09 4.21
C ALA A 353 5.09 1.31 4.84
N SER A 354 4.40 2.45 4.79
CA SER A 354 4.81 3.68 5.46
C SER A 354 3.83 4.02 6.58
N ALA A 355 4.35 4.47 7.73
CA ALA A 355 3.53 5.07 8.77
C ALA A 355 4.32 6.13 9.55
N GLY A 356 3.76 7.33 9.62
CA GLY A 356 4.46 8.48 10.19
C GLY A 356 5.78 8.76 9.46
N ASN A 357 6.87 8.79 10.21
CA ASN A 357 8.23 9.04 9.75
C ASN A 357 9.02 7.76 9.45
N PHE A 358 8.36 6.61 9.30
CA PHE A 358 9.02 5.31 9.17
C PHE A 358 8.50 4.51 7.98
N LEU A 359 9.38 3.67 7.45
CA LEU A 359 9.05 2.59 6.52
C LEU A 359 9.28 1.25 7.19
N TYR A 360 8.47 0.28 6.79
CA TYR A 360 8.56 -1.10 7.21
C TYR A 360 8.66 -1.93 5.93
N ALA A 361 9.75 -2.66 5.73
CA ALA A 361 9.99 -3.50 4.56
C ALA A 361 10.14 -4.95 5.00
N MET A 362 9.39 -5.86 4.38
CA MET A 362 9.36 -7.25 4.80
C MET A 362 10.45 -8.06 4.09
N VAL A 363 11.26 -8.74 4.88
CA VAL A 363 12.23 -9.72 4.42
C VAL A 363 11.57 -11.08 4.57
N PRO A 364 11.25 -11.79 3.47
CA PRO A 364 10.62 -13.11 3.56
C PRO A 364 11.59 -14.16 4.12
N GLY A 365 12.89 -13.87 4.16
CA GLY A 365 13.91 -14.82 4.58
C GLY A 365 14.22 -15.87 3.49
N ASN A 366 14.99 -16.89 3.87
CA ASN A 366 15.34 -18.04 3.05
C ASN A 366 15.68 -19.24 3.96
N ALA A 367 16.34 -20.27 3.41
CA ALA A 367 16.70 -21.47 4.16
C ALA A 367 17.71 -21.22 5.32
N THR A 368 18.45 -20.11 5.32
CA THR A 368 19.49 -19.79 6.32
C THR A 368 19.16 -18.56 7.16
N VAL A 369 18.30 -17.67 6.68
CA VAL A 369 17.92 -16.42 7.34
C VAL A 369 16.42 -16.39 7.54
N GLY A 370 15.97 -16.31 8.79
CA GLY A 370 14.56 -16.20 9.14
C GLY A 370 13.89 -14.92 8.62
N PRO A 371 12.55 -14.91 8.54
CA PRO A 371 11.79 -13.75 8.09
C PRO A 371 11.95 -12.58 9.07
N ALA A 372 11.99 -11.35 8.54
CA ALA A 372 12.15 -10.15 9.35
C ALA A 372 11.38 -8.95 8.77
N ILE A 373 11.24 -7.88 9.55
CA ILE A 373 10.87 -6.55 9.03
C ILE A 373 12.04 -5.60 9.29
N LEU A 374 12.51 -4.94 8.23
CA LEU A 374 13.43 -3.82 8.34
C LEU A 374 12.63 -2.55 8.61
N VAL A 375 13.04 -1.79 9.61
CA VAL A 375 12.47 -0.50 9.96
C VAL A 375 13.43 0.60 9.51
N MET A 376 12.96 1.48 8.66
CA MET A 376 13.74 2.63 8.17
C MET A 376 13.16 3.92 8.75
N ASP A 377 14.00 4.75 9.36
CA ASP A 377 13.67 6.13 9.72
C ASP A 377 13.87 7.03 8.49
N VAL A 378 12.82 7.72 8.07
CA VAL A 378 12.80 8.67 6.95
C VAL A 378 12.58 10.12 7.41
N SER A 379 12.65 10.40 8.71
CA SER A 379 12.50 11.75 9.28
C SER A 379 13.57 12.74 8.82
N GLY A 380 14.72 12.25 8.35
CA GLY A 380 15.79 13.08 7.79
C GLY A 380 15.46 13.73 6.44
N GLY A 381 14.31 13.40 5.84
CA GLY A 381 13.90 13.89 4.52
C GLY A 381 14.34 12.97 3.38
N GLN A 382 14.13 13.44 2.14
CA GLN A 382 14.44 12.68 0.93
C GLN A 382 15.93 12.31 0.86
N GLY A 383 16.22 11.06 0.51
CA GLY A 383 17.56 10.49 0.37
C GLY A 383 18.27 10.20 1.68
N MET A 384 17.62 10.40 2.83
CA MET A 384 18.22 10.29 4.16
C MET A 384 17.70 9.10 4.97
N ALA A 385 16.98 8.16 4.35
CA ALA A 385 16.47 6.97 5.01
C ALA A 385 17.60 6.15 5.65
N LYS A 386 17.39 5.70 6.88
CA LYS A 386 18.35 4.90 7.66
C LYS A 386 17.66 3.72 8.32
N GLU A 387 18.26 2.54 8.22
CA GLU A 387 17.80 1.39 9.00
C GLU A 387 18.02 1.64 10.49
N ILE A 388 16.98 1.40 11.29
CA ILE A 388 17.02 1.53 12.75
C ILE A 388 16.74 0.22 13.47
N GLN A 389 16.20 -0.78 12.77
CA GLN A 389 15.90 -2.09 13.34
C GLN A 389 15.72 -3.15 12.26
N ARG A 390 16.18 -4.37 12.55
CA ARG A 390 15.74 -5.60 11.91
C ARG A 390 14.95 -6.43 12.92
N PHE A 391 13.63 -6.44 12.81
CA PHE A 391 12.75 -7.17 13.71
C PHE A 391 12.57 -8.62 13.25
N ASP A 392 12.96 -9.59 14.08
CA ASP A 392 12.81 -11.02 13.78
C ASP A 392 11.34 -11.46 13.91
N MET A 393 10.83 -12.14 12.88
CA MET A 393 9.46 -12.64 12.83
C MET A 393 9.35 -14.15 13.06
N SER A 394 10.46 -14.83 13.37
CA SER A 394 10.51 -16.29 13.52
C SER A 394 9.57 -16.84 14.61
N ALA A 395 9.18 -16.01 15.58
CA ALA A 395 8.18 -16.37 16.60
C ALA A 395 6.73 -16.39 16.09
N PHE A 396 6.45 -15.79 14.93
CA PHE A 396 5.11 -15.59 14.40
C PHE A 396 4.87 -16.30 13.07
N ALA A 397 5.91 -16.46 12.25
CA ALA A 397 5.77 -16.97 10.89
C ALA A 397 7.08 -17.54 10.35
N THR A 398 6.94 -18.35 9.31
CA THR A 398 8.03 -18.86 8.48
C THR A 398 8.25 -18.00 7.24
N SER A 399 9.02 -18.49 6.25
CA SER A 399 9.40 -17.71 5.07
C SER A 399 8.25 -17.40 4.11
N THR A 400 7.04 -17.86 4.40
CA THR A 400 5.84 -17.65 3.57
C THR A 400 5.12 -16.35 3.84
N VAL A 401 5.55 -15.52 4.80
CA VAL A 401 4.92 -14.22 5.10
C VAL A 401 4.62 -13.41 3.83
N GLN A 402 3.48 -12.72 3.80
CA GLN A 402 3.05 -11.89 2.67
C GLN A 402 2.17 -10.74 3.18
N GLY A 403 2.04 -9.70 2.36
CA GLY A 403 1.11 -8.60 2.53
C GLY A 403 1.41 -7.76 3.76
N MET A 404 1.63 -6.47 3.60
CA MET A 404 1.88 -5.60 4.74
C MET A 404 1.12 -4.28 4.65
N VAL A 405 0.56 -3.86 5.77
CA VAL A 405 0.01 -2.52 5.95
C VAL A 405 0.41 -1.97 7.31
N ALA A 406 0.60 -0.67 7.41
CA ALA A 406 0.86 0.04 8.66
C ALA A 406 -0.26 1.04 8.95
N MET A 407 -0.54 1.26 10.23
CA MET A 407 -1.57 2.19 10.73
C MET A 407 -0.98 3.47 11.28
#